data_AF-A0A3A4QTT0-F1
#
_entry.id   AF-A0A3A4QTT0-F1
#
_cell.length_a   1.000
_cell.length_b   1.000
_cell.length_c   1.000
_cell.angle_alpha   90.00
_cell.angle_beta   90.00
_cell.angle_gamma   90.00
#
_symmetry.space_group_name_H-M   'P 1'
#
loop_
_entity.id
_entity.type
_entity.pdbx_description
1 polymer ?
#
loop_
_entity_poly.entity_id
_entity_poly.type
_entity_poly.pdbx_seq_one_letter_code
_entity_poly.pdbx_strand_id
1 'polypeptide(L)'
;MPKTSAKKPEKPVEELSYEEALDELEGIVDSLEGEASQNSLEDSMRLFERGQALVAHCSALLESAQLKVQKLAGESVMAFEEESE
;
A
#
# COMPACT_ATOMS: atom_id res chain seq x y z
N MET A 1 -1.79 33.08 6.40
CA MET A 1 -3.01 32.50 5.79
C MET A 1 -2.78 31.01 5.63
N PRO A 2 -3.39 30.11 6.41
CA PRO A 2 -3.30 28.68 6.15
C PRO A 2 -4.29 28.34 5.02
N LYS A 3 -3.78 27.71 3.96
CA LYS A 3 -4.63 27.24 2.85
C LYS A 3 -5.17 25.87 3.23
N THR A 4 -6.41 25.84 3.69
CA THR A 4 -7.23 24.62 3.75
C THR A 4 -7.62 24.22 2.33
N SER A 5 -6.85 23.31 1.72
CA SER A 5 -7.26 22.66 0.47
C SER A 5 -8.37 21.66 0.77
N ALA A 6 -9.53 21.88 0.15
CA ALA A 6 -10.72 21.05 0.24
C ALA A 6 -10.42 19.59 -0.19
N LYS A 7 -10.66 18.65 0.73
CA LYS A 7 -10.40 17.22 0.57
C LYS A 7 -11.47 16.60 -0.33
N LYS A 8 -11.09 16.16 -1.54
CA LYS A 8 -11.93 15.29 -2.39
C LYS A 8 -12.19 13.99 -1.61
N PRO A 9 -13.39 13.37 -1.69
CA PRO A 9 -13.62 12.09 -1.02
C PRO A 9 -12.61 11.07 -1.57
N GLU A 10 -11.70 10.63 -0.71
CA GLU A 10 -10.75 9.57 -1.02
C GLU A 10 -11.56 8.30 -1.30
N LYS A 11 -11.23 7.60 -2.39
CA LYS A 11 -11.89 6.32 -2.69
C LYS A 11 -11.66 5.36 -1.51
N PRO A 12 -12.64 4.47 -1.21
CA PRO A 12 -12.43 3.37 -0.27
C PRO A 12 -11.17 2.58 -0.66
N VAL A 13 -10.37 2.18 0.32
CA VAL A 13 -9.10 1.48 0.07
C VAL A 13 -9.33 0.18 -0.71
N GLU A 14 -10.44 -0.47 -0.41
CA GLU A 14 -10.88 -1.74 -0.99
C GLU A 14 -11.16 -1.65 -2.49
N GLU A 15 -11.41 -0.44 -3.00
CA GLU A 15 -11.68 -0.19 -4.42
C GLU A 15 -10.42 0.17 -5.22
N LEU A 16 -9.27 0.35 -4.56
CA LEU A 16 -8.02 0.72 -5.22
C LEU A 16 -7.37 -0.50 -5.89
N SER A 17 -6.80 -0.27 -7.07
CA SER A 17 -5.83 -1.20 -7.65
C SER A 17 -4.51 -1.18 -6.85
N TYR A 18 -3.65 -2.17 -7.06
CA TYR A 18 -2.35 -2.25 -6.37
C TYR A 18 -1.49 -1.01 -6.65
N GLU A 19 -1.39 -0.59 -7.91
CA GLU A 19 -0.62 0.59 -8.33
C GLU A 19 -1.20 1.86 -7.71
N GLU A 20 -2.53 2.05 -7.73
CA GLU A 20 -3.17 3.22 -7.10
C GLU A 20 -2.92 3.26 -5.58
N ALA A 21 -2.98 2.11 -4.91
CA ALA A 21 -2.74 2.02 -3.47
C ALA A 21 -1.27 2.25 -3.11
N LEU A 22 -0.34 1.81 -3.96
CA LEU A 22 1.09 2.03 -3.80
C LEU A 22 1.46 3.51 -4.02
N ASP A 23 0.99 4.12 -5.11
CA ASP A 23 1.19 5.54 -5.42
C ASP A 23 0.67 6.43 -4.27
N GLU A 24 -0.50 6.11 -3.72
CA GLU A 24 -1.07 6.84 -2.58
C GLU A 24 -0.22 6.66 -1.31
N LEU A 25 0.28 5.45 -1.06
CA LEU A 25 1.13 5.15 0.09
C LEU A 25 2.47 5.89 0.01
N GLU A 26 3.12 5.92 -1.16
CA GLU A 26 4.36 6.68 -1.39
C GLU A 26 4.13 8.17 -1.12
N GLY A 27 3.03 8.75 -1.62
CA GLY A 27 2.68 10.14 -1.34
C GLY A 27 2.43 10.43 0.14
N ILE A 28 1.87 9.47 0.88
CA ILE A 28 1.70 9.57 2.34
C ILE A 28 3.07 9.55 3.04
N VAL A 29 3.97 8.66 2.64
CA VAL A 29 5.32 8.57 3.19
C VAL A 29 6.07 9.89 2.94
N ASP A 30 6.06 10.40 1.71
CA ASP A 30 6.66 11.70 1.37
C ASP A 30 6.08 12.84 2.23
N SER A 31 4.77 12.81 2.48
CA SER A 31 4.07 13.80 3.31
C SER A 31 4.44 13.70 4.80
N LEU A 32 4.85 12.52 5.28
CA LEU A 32 5.29 12.28 6.66
C LEU A 32 6.79 12.54 6.83
N GLU A 33 7.61 12.30 5.80
CA GLU A 33 9.07 12.43 5.82
C GLU A 33 9.59 13.85 5.52
N GLY A 34 8.81 14.68 4.81
CA GLY A 34 9.22 16.04 4.45
C GLY A 34 9.51 16.96 5.66
N GLU A 35 10.17 18.10 5.41
CA GLU A 35 10.51 19.14 6.42
C GLU A 35 9.29 19.68 7.20
N ALA A 36 8.08 19.30 6.77
CA ALA A 36 6.80 19.60 7.36
C ALA A 36 6.43 18.68 8.54
N SER A 37 7.16 18.85 9.65
CA SER A 37 6.54 18.88 10.99
C SER A 37 5.53 20.04 11.16
N GLN A 38 4.98 20.56 10.05
CA GLN A 38 3.93 21.57 9.97
C GLN A 38 2.53 20.93 9.92
N ASN A 39 2.45 19.62 9.71
CA ASN A 39 1.20 18.87 9.82
C ASN A 39 0.81 18.80 11.29
N SER A 40 -0.45 19.08 11.59
CA SER A 40 -0.94 18.90 12.95
C SER A 40 -0.80 17.43 13.36
N LEU A 41 -0.66 17.15 14.66
CA LEU A 41 -0.64 15.78 15.17
C LEU A 41 -1.83 14.96 14.63
N GLU A 42 -3.00 15.61 14.51
CA GLU A 42 -4.23 15.02 14.01
C GLU A 42 -4.12 14.62 12.53
N ASP A 43 -3.50 15.46 11.70
CA ASP A 43 -3.25 15.15 10.29
C ASP A 43 -2.25 14.00 10.15
N SER A 44 -1.18 13.99 10.96
CA SER A 44 -0.19 12.92 10.95
C SER A 44 -0.79 11.58 11.38
N MET A 45 -1.66 11.58 12.40
CA MET A 45 -2.41 10.39 12.81
C MET A 45 -3.31 9.88 11.68
N ARG A 46 -4.03 10.77 11.00
CA ARG A 46 -4.90 10.39 9.88
C ARG A 46 -4.10 9.81 8.70
N LEU A 47 -2.98 10.41 8.36
CA LEU A 47 -2.08 9.91 7.31
C LEU A 47 -1.54 8.52 7.68
N PHE A 48 -1.14 8.33 8.93
CA PHE A 48 -0.66 7.05 9.42
C PHE A 48 -1.74 5.95 9.38
N GLU A 49 -2.96 6.24 9.83
CA GLU A 49 -4.09 5.30 9.76
C GLU A 49 -4.43 4.92 8.32
N ARG A 50 -4.45 5.91 7.41
CA ARG A 50 -4.66 5.66 5.97
C ARG A 50 -3.53 4.81 5.39
N GLY A 51 -2.27 5.12 5.72
CA GLY A 51 -1.10 4.36 5.30
C GLY A 51 -1.17 2.90 5.75
N GLN A 52 -1.57 2.63 7.00
CA GLN A 52 -1.75 1.26 7.49
C GLN A 52 -2.83 0.50 6.72
N ALA A 53 -3.95 1.16 6.40
CA ALA A 53 -5.00 0.55 5.59
C ALA A 53 -4.51 0.21 4.17
N LEU A 54 -3.76 1.10 3.53
CA LEU A 54 -3.16 0.87 2.22
C LEU A 54 -2.17 -0.31 2.23
N VAL A 55 -1.29 -0.37 3.23
CA VAL A 55 -0.35 -1.50 3.41
C VAL A 55 -1.09 -2.83 3.53
N ALA A 56 -2.15 -2.88 4.36
CA ALA A 56 -2.95 -4.08 4.53
C ALA A 56 -3.61 -4.53 3.21
N HIS A 57 -4.15 -3.58 2.43
CA HIS A 57 -4.74 -3.85 1.13
C HIS A 57 -3.73 -4.34 0.10
N CYS A 58 -2.58 -3.67 -0.02
CA CYS A 58 -1.49 -4.09 -0.89
C CYS A 58 -1.03 -5.53 -0.57
N SER A 59 -0.86 -5.85 0.71
CA SER A 59 -0.51 -7.20 1.16
C SER A 59 -1.55 -8.24 0.72
N ALA A 60 -2.84 -7.95 0.91
CA ALA A 60 -3.93 -8.85 0.52
C ALA A 60 -3.99 -9.07 -1.00
N LEU A 61 -3.74 -8.03 -1.81
CA LEU A 61 -3.66 -8.15 -3.27
C LEU A 61 -2.48 -9.04 -3.71
N LEU A 62 -1.32 -8.86 -3.10
CA LEU A 62 -0.12 -9.67 -3.38
C LEU A 62 -0.33 -11.13 -2.99
N GLU A 63 -0.91 -11.40 -1.83
CA GLU A 63 -1.25 -12.76 -1.39
C GLU A 63 -2.23 -13.43 -2.37
N SER A 64 -3.27 -12.70 -2.80
CA SER A 64 -4.21 -13.18 -3.81
C SER A 64 -3.53 -13.49 -5.14
N ALA A 65 -2.61 -12.64 -5.59
CA ALA A 65 -1.82 -12.84 -6.79
C ALA A 65 -0.90 -14.06 -6.67
N GLN A 66 -0.21 -14.21 -5.55
CA GLN A 66 0.67 -15.35 -5.28
C GLN A 66 -0.12 -16.67 -5.31
N LEU A 67 -1.28 -16.73 -4.65
CA LEU A 67 -2.15 -17.90 -4.68
C LEU A 67 -2.64 -18.24 -6.08
N LYS A 68 -2.97 -17.23 -6.90
CA LYS A 68 -3.33 -17.45 -8.31
C LYS A 68 -2.16 -18.01 -9.10
N VAL A 69 -0.96 -17.45 -8.94
CA VAL A 69 0.26 -17.95 -9.60
C VAL A 69 0.54 -19.39 -9.17
N GLN A 70 0.50 -19.73 -7.89
CA GLN A 70 0.70 -21.10 -7.40
C GLN A 70 -0.29 -22.09 -8.02
N LYS A 71 -1.58 -21.72 -8.11
CA LYS A 71 -2.61 -22.56 -8.73
C LYS A 71 -2.37 -22.77 -10.23
N LEU A 72 -1.91 -21.75 -10.94
CA LEU A 72 -1.60 -21.82 -12.37
C LEU A 72 -0.28 -22.55 -12.64
N ALA A 73 0.69 -22.42 -11.75
CA ALA A 73 2.01 -23.04 -11.84
C ALA A 73 2.02 -24.53 -11.48
N GLY A 74 0.87 -25.10 -11.08
CA GLY A 74 0.66 -26.43 -10.52
C GLY A 74 1.13 -27.66 -11.32
N GLU A 75 1.93 -27.49 -12.38
CA GLU A 75 2.56 -28.61 -13.08
C GLU A 75 3.98 -28.33 -13.63
N SER A 76 4.55 -27.13 -13.52
CA SER A 76 5.85 -26.84 -14.17
C SER A 76 6.86 -26.03 -13.36
N VAL A 77 6.56 -25.55 -12.15
CA VAL A 77 7.54 -24.80 -11.34
C VAL A 77 7.57 -25.31 -9.90
N MET A 78 7.86 -26.61 -9.73
CA MET A 78 8.47 -27.15 -8.51
C MET A 78 9.82 -27.79 -8.88
N ALA A 79 10.76 -26.94 -9.29
CA ALA A 79 12.16 -27.31 -9.43
C ALA A 79 13.02 -26.15 -8.89
N PHE A 80 12.84 -25.85 -7.61
CA PHE A 80 13.92 -25.29 -6.80
C PHE A 80 13.95 -26.11 -5.50
N GLU A 81 14.09 -27.43 -5.66
CA GLU A 81 14.79 -28.22 -4.67
C GLU A 81 16.26 -27.82 -4.86
N GLU A 82 16.76 -27.01 -3.93
CA GLU A 82 18.19 -26.82 -3.75
C GLU A 82 18.73 -28.21 -3.36
N GLU A 83 19.19 -28.94 -4.37
CA GLU A 83 19.90 -30.20 -4.23
C GLU A 83 21.15 -29.91 -3.38
N SER A 84 21.10 -30.44 -2.16
CA SER A 84 22.21 -30.75 -1.27
C SER A 84 23.63 -30.43 -1.79
N GLU A 85 24.34 -29.56 -1.07
CA GLU A 85 25.71 -29.82 -0.58
C GLU A 85 25.99 -29.05 0.72
#